data_AF-A0A0H3FPZ5-F1
#
_entry.id   AF-A0A0H3FPZ5-F1
#
_cell.length_a   1.000
_cell.length_b   1.000
_cell.length_c   1.000
_cell.angle_alpha   90.00
_cell.angle_beta   90.00
_cell.angle_gamma   90.00
#
_symmetry.space_group_name_H-M   'P 1'
#
loop_
_entity.id
_entity.type
_entity.pdbx_description
1 polymer ?
#
loop_
_entity_poly.entity_id
_entity_poly.type
_entity_poly.pdbx_seq_one_letter_code
_entity_poly.pdbx_strand_id
1 'polypeptide(L)'
;MEAQNEIMVTPANLILPGKAKEIFRIFYGGQKDDKERYYRLIWQDNPVVEEGNSKSTKTAMATTSATISTLMVVNPRKENFNYRYENGVISNIGNSSFRVVASGPCFPNKSEGENKMCRERYYVMPGLAVHLKFVDYQLNKSSIGIWHNKNYITVK
;
A
#
# COMPACT_ATOMS: atom_id res chain seq x y z
N MET A 1 6.67 4.74 -26.58
CA MET A 1 8.05 4.60 -26.08
C MET A 1 7.99 4.73 -24.58
N GLU A 2 8.12 3.62 -23.86
CA GLU A 2 8.36 3.67 -22.41
C GLU A 2 9.70 4.34 -22.18
N ALA A 3 9.74 5.37 -21.33
CA ALA A 3 10.96 6.11 -21.08
C ALA A 3 11.93 5.19 -20.31
N GLN A 4 13.11 4.97 -20.86
CA GLN A 4 14.11 4.00 -20.39
C GLN A 4 14.56 4.22 -18.91
N ASN A 5 14.16 5.34 -18.29
CA ASN A 5 14.43 5.72 -16.89
C ASN A 5 13.18 6.20 -16.13
N GLU A 6 12.00 5.60 -16.36
CA GLU A 6 10.76 6.05 -15.70
C GLU A 6 10.79 5.91 -14.16
N ILE A 7 11.41 4.84 -13.63
CA ILE A 7 11.65 4.63 -12.21
C ILE A 7 13.15 4.38 -11.99
N MET A 8 13.74 5.11 -11.05
CA MET A 8 15.11 4.88 -10.58
C MET A 8 15.10 4.71 -9.07
N VAL A 9 15.90 3.78 -8.56
CA VAL A 9 16.01 3.49 -7.13
C VAL A 9 17.46 3.59 -6.67
N THR A 10 17.69 4.10 -5.47
CA THR A 10 19.03 4.16 -4.88
C THR A 10 18.98 3.98 -3.35
N PRO A 11 19.92 3.21 -2.77
CA PRO A 11 20.85 2.32 -3.48
C PRO A 11 20.09 1.12 -4.08
N ALA A 12 20.56 0.61 -5.22
CA ALA A 12 19.99 -0.61 -5.82
C ALA A 12 20.43 -1.88 -5.07
N ASN A 13 21.63 -1.85 -4.49
CA ASN A 13 22.20 -2.91 -3.67
C ASN A 13 22.93 -2.26 -2.48
N LEU A 14 22.83 -2.86 -1.29
CA LEU A 14 23.59 -2.42 -0.12
C LEU A 14 23.83 -3.59 0.83
N ILE A 15 24.93 -3.54 1.59
CA ILE A 15 25.16 -4.43 2.72
C ILE A 15 24.64 -3.71 3.95
N LEU A 16 23.64 -4.28 4.63
CA LEU A 16 23.05 -3.69 5.83
C LEU A 16 23.60 -4.40 7.07
N PRO A 17 24.40 -3.72 7.91
CA PRO A 17 24.89 -4.32 9.15
C PRO A 17 23.76 -4.67 10.11
N GLY A 18 24.06 -5.56 11.06
CA GLY A 18 23.11 -5.91 12.13
C GLY A 18 22.60 -4.66 12.86
N LYS A 19 21.28 -4.55 13.02
CA LYS A 19 20.57 -3.43 13.66
C LYS A 19 20.69 -2.07 12.94
N ALA A 20 21.28 -2.01 11.75
CA ALA A 20 21.32 -0.78 10.96
C ALA A 20 19.98 -0.48 10.27
N LYS A 21 19.82 0.77 9.83
CA LYS A 21 18.68 1.24 9.03
C LYS A 21 19.23 2.09 7.89
N GLU A 22 18.57 2.03 6.74
CA GLU A 22 18.95 2.82 5.56
C GLU A 22 17.71 3.40 4.86
N ILE A 23 17.90 4.50 4.13
CA ILE A 23 16.88 5.19 3.35
C ILE A 23 17.04 4.83 1.87
N PHE A 24 16.06 4.13 1.35
CA PHE A 24 15.91 3.91 -0.09
C PHE A 24 15.14 5.07 -0.70
N ARG A 25 15.73 5.70 -1.73
CA ARG A 25 15.09 6.76 -2.50
C ARG A 25 14.60 6.20 -3.82
N ILE A 26 13.38 6.59 -4.19
CA ILE A 26 12.75 6.23 -5.44
C ILE A 26 12.45 7.52 -6.20
N PHE A 27 12.89 7.60 -7.44
CA PHE A 27 12.68 8.73 -8.32
C PHE A 27 11.78 8.32 -9.48
N TYR A 28 10.73 9.10 -9.71
CA TYR A 28 9.85 8.95 -10.87
C TYR A 28 10.17 10.03 -11.90
N GLY A 29 10.70 9.60 -13.05
CA GLY A 29 11.07 10.45 -14.19
C GLY A 29 10.14 10.31 -15.40
N GLY A 30 9.01 9.61 -15.25
CA GLY A 30 8.06 9.36 -16.34
C GLY A 30 7.20 10.56 -16.74
N GLN A 31 6.17 10.27 -17.54
CA GLN A 31 5.30 11.30 -18.12
C GLN A 31 4.49 12.05 -17.05
N LYS A 32 4.25 13.35 -17.30
CA LYS A 32 3.45 14.22 -16.42
C LYS A 32 2.02 14.35 -16.97
N ASP A 33 1.32 13.23 -17.05
CA ASP A 33 -0.03 13.13 -17.62
C ASP A 33 -1.11 12.87 -16.55
N ASP A 34 -2.30 12.48 -17.01
CA ASP A 34 -3.52 12.20 -16.26
C ASP A 34 -3.70 10.71 -15.92
N LYS A 35 -2.63 9.90 -16.02
CA LYS A 35 -2.66 8.45 -15.78
C LYS A 35 -1.96 8.05 -14.50
N GLU A 36 -2.64 7.28 -13.67
CA GLU A 36 -2.05 6.62 -12.50
C GLU A 36 -1.21 5.42 -12.97
N ARG A 37 -0.08 5.19 -12.31
CA ARG A 37 0.83 4.08 -12.66
C ARG A 37 1.18 3.24 -11.44
N TYR A 38 1.31 1.95 -11.67
CA TYR A 38 1.52 0.95 -10.62
C TYR A 38 2.83 0.22 -10.86
N TYR A 39 3.67 0.18 -9.84
CA TYR A 39 4.95 -0.48 -9.86
C TYR A 39 5.03 -1.48 -8.71
N ARG A 40 5.73 -2.59 -8.95
CA ARG A 40 6.08 -3.56 -7.90
C ARG A 40 7.53 -3.37 -7.53
N LEU A 41 7.79 -3.11 -6.25
CA LEU A 41 9.14 -3.08 -5.70
C LEU A 41 9.44 -4.46 -5.12
N ILE A 42 10.56 -5.04 -5.56
CA ILE A 42 11.00 -6.35 -5.11
C ILE A 42 12.25 -6.13 -4.26
N TRP A 43 12.18 -6.58 -3.01
CA TRP A 43 13.25 -6.48 -2.03
C TRP A 43 13.80 -7.88 -1.83
N GLN A 44 15.07 -8.09 -2.15
CA GLN A 44 15.75 -9.37 -1.98
C GLN A 44 16.76 -9.24 -0.83
N ASP A 45 16.54 -10.01 0.22
CA ASP A 45 17.44 -10.11 1.37
C ASP A 45 18.19 -11.43 1.30
N ASN A 46 19.50 -11.32 1.10
CA ASN A 46 20.42 -12.45 1.04
C ASN A 46 21.43 -12.30 2.18
N PRO A 47 21.61 -13.33 3.02
CA PRO A 47 22.61 -13.28 4.08
C PRO A 47 24.01 -13.19 3.46
N VAL A 48 24.83 -12.28 4.01
CA VAL A 48 26.25 -12.22 3.67
C VAL A 48 26.94 -13.34 4.42
N VAL A 49 27.38 -14.37 3.70
CA VAL A 49 28.13 -15.48 4.28
C VAL A 49 29.61 -15.13 4.26
N GLU A 50 30.29 -15.28 5.40
CA GLU A 50 31.75 -15.32 5.40
C GLU A 50 32.21 -16.68 4.86
N GLU A 51 32.68 -16.72 3.62
CA GLU A 51 33.52 -17.82 3.16
C GLU A 51 34.93 -17.63 3.75
N GLY A 52 35.20 -18.30 4.88
CA GLY A 52 36.47 -18.13 5.59
C GLY A 52 36.86 -19.27 6.54
N ASN A 53 37.64 -20.21 6.01
CA ASN A 53 38.68 -20.98 6.72
C ASN A 53 38.30 -22.22 7.58
N SER A 54 37.36 -23.04 7.12
CA SER A 54 37.20 -24.41 7.63
C SER A 54 38.15 -25.37 6.90
N LYS A 55 39.19 -25.88 7.58
CA LYS A 55 40.03 -27.03 7.15
C LYS A 55 39.28 -28.38 7.19
N SER A 56 37.96 -28.39 6.99
CA SER A 56 37.12 -29.58 7.09
C SER A 56 36.20 -29.70 5.87
N THR A 57 36.29 -30.86 5.19
CA THR A 57 35.77 -31.18 3.86
C THR A 57 34.25 -31.39 3.78
N LYS A 58 33.46 -31.10 4.82
CA LYS A 58 31.99 -31.15 4.76
C LYS A 58 31.35 -30.12 5.70
N THR A 59 31.12 -28.91 5.21
CA THR A 59 30.23 -27.94 5.86
C THR A 59 29.08 -27.65 4.91
N ALA A 60 27.89 -28.15 5.23
CA ALA A 60 26.66 -27.77 4.54
C ALA A 60 26.19 -26.44 5.13
N MET A 61 26.33 -25.34 4.37
CA MET A 61 25.80 -24.04 4.76
C MET A 61 24.40 -23.89 4.17
N ALA A 62 23.39 -23.80 5.02
CA ALA A 62 22.04 -23.46 4.62
C ALA A 62 21.85 -21.95 4.71
N THR A 63 21.82 -21.27 3.57
CA THR A 63 21.49 -19.85 3.48
C THR A 63 19.99 -19.66 3.23
N THR A 64 19.32 -18.96 4.13
CA THR A 64 17.92 -18.55 3.95
C THR A 64 17.89 -17.18 3.29
N SER A 65 17.29 -17.07 2.10
CA SER A 65 16.97 -15.77 1.49
C SER A 65 15.51 -15.43 1.69
N ALA A 66 15.19 -14.13 1.73
CA ALA A 66 13.82 -13.64 1.80
C ALA A 66 13.54 -12.69 0.63
N THR A 67 12.36 -12.79 0.03
CA THR A 67 11.90 -11.84 -0.98
C THR A 67 10.60 -11.20 -0.52
N ILE A 68 10.60 -9.87 -0.42
CA ILE A 68 9.42 -9.07 -0.09
C ILE A 68 8.98 -8.34 -1.36
N SER A 69 7.68 -8.36 -1.65
CA SER A 69 7.10 -7.60 -2.76
C SER A 69 6.16 -6.54 -2.22
N THR A 70 6.39 -5.27 -2.56
CA THR A 70 5.50 -4.16 -2.21
C THR A 70 4.98 -3.47 -3.47
N LEU A 71 3.85 -2.77 -3.35
CA LEU A 71 3.25 -1.99 -4.43
C LEU A 71 3.53 -0.50 -4.19
N MET A 72 3.95 0.18 -5.25
CA MET A 72 4.09 1.63 -5.33
C MET A 72 3.11 2.17 -6.35
N VAL A 73 2.35 3.17 -5.95
CA VAL A 73 1.41 3.89 -6.82
C VAL A 73 1.99 5.28 -7.09
N VAL A 74 2.07 5.65 -8.37
CA VAL A 74 2.39 7.02 -8.80
C VAL A 74 1.09 7.67 -9.24
N ASN A 75 0.58 8.58 -8.41
CA ASN A 75 -0.61 9.36 -8.72
C ASN A 75 -0.40 10.22 -9.98
N PRO A 76 -1.45 10.47 -10.79
CA PRO A 76 -1.37 11.33 -11.96
C PRO A 76 -0.84 12.72 -11.62
N ARG A 77 -0.05 13.33 -12.52
CA ARG A 77 0.39 14.72 -12.33
C ARG A 77 -0.73 15.72 -12.65
N LYS A 78 -1.61 15.36 -13.60
CA LYS A 78 -2.86 16.05 -13.89
C LYS A 78 -4.00 15.33 -13.19
N GLU A 79 -4.09 15.56 -11.88
CA GLU A 79 -5.04 14.86 -11.01
C GLU A 79 -6.45 15.48 -11.12
N ASN A 80 -7.43 14.60 -11.24
CA ASN A 80 -8.85 14.87 -11.07
C ASN A 80 -9.36 13.93 -9.96
N PHE A 81 -9.34 14.40 -8.73
CA PHE A 81 -9.87 13.68 -7.59
C PHE A 81 -11.37 13.89 -7.48
N ASN A 82 -12.13 12.80 -7.57
CA ASN A 82 -13.58 12.84 -7.42
C ASN A 82 -14.10 11.50 -6.89
N TYR A 83 -15.10 11.55 -6.01
CA TYR A 83 -15.71 10.38 -5.41
C TYR A 83 -17.22 10.56 -5.29
N ARG A 84 -17.92 9.43 -5.19
CA ARG A 84 -19.36 9.39 -4.91
C ARG A 84 -19.60 8.44 -3.75
N TYR A 85 -20.44 8.87 -2.81
CA TYR A 85 -20.88 8.03 -1.70
C TYR A 85 -22.40 7.86 -1.74
N GLU A 86 -22.86 6.62 -1.85
CA GLU A 86 -24.28 6.26 -1.88
C GLU A 86 -24.49 4.95 -1.12
N ASN A 87 -25.32 4.95 -0.08
CA ASN A 87 -25.73 3.75 0.66
C ASN A 87 -24.58 2.78 1.03
N GLY A 88 -23.52 3.31 1.65
CA GLY A 88 -22.37 2.48 2.07
C GLY A 88 -21.41 2.09 0.95
N VAL A 89 -21.66 2.52 -0.29
CA VAL A 89 -20.79 2.33 -1.45
C VAL A 89 -20.01 3.61 -1.70
N ILE A 90 -18.68 3.51 -1.70
CA ILE A 90 -17.77 4.59 -2.08
C ILE A 90 -17.21 4.25 -3.46
N SER A 91 -17.52 5.09 -4.45
CA SER A 91 -17.04 4.95 -5.83
C SER A 91 -15.98 5.99 -6.14
N ASN A 92 -14.90 5.58 -6.81
CA ASN A 92 -13.89 6.48 -7.35
C ASN A 92 -14.28 6.85 -8.79
N ILE A 93 -14.73 8.10 -8.97
CA ILE A 93 -15.11 8.67 -10.27
C ILE A 93 -14.05 9.66 -10.79
N GLY A 94 -12.89 9.70 -10.13
CA GLY A 94 -11.71 10.46 -10.55
C GLY A 94 -10.69 9.59 -11.29
N ASN A 95 -9.48 10.12 -11.47
CA ASN A 95 -8.35 9.42 -12.12
C ASN A 95 -7.20 9.06 -11.17
N SER A 96 -7.35 9.32 -9.87
CA SER A 96 -6.37 8.94 -8.84
C SER A 96 -7.00 8.03 -7.79
N SER A 97 -6.27 7.00 -7.39
CA SER A 97 -6.63 6.15 -6.27
C SER A 97 -6.64 6.92 -4.95
N PHE A 98 -7.49 6.48 -4.03
CA PHE A 98 -7.55 6.98 -2.67
C PHE A 98 -7.85 5.85 -1.68
N ARG A 99 -7.64 6.12 -0.39
CA ARG A 99 -7.88 5.14 0.67
C ARG A 99 -9.13 5.48 1.46
N VAL A 100 -10.16 4.65 1.37
CA VAL A 100 -11.34 4.71 2.24
C VAL A 100 -10.98 4.12 3.60
N VAL A 101 -11.41 4.78 4.66
CA VAL A 101 -11.36 4.28 6.03
C VAL A 101 -12.73 4.46 6.65
N ALA A 102 -13.25 3.42 7.27
CA ALA A 102 -14.49 3.49 8.03
C ALA A 102 -14.26 2.92 9.43
N SER A 103 -14.89 3.53 10.42
CA SER A 103 -14.87 3.07 11.80
C SER A 103 -16.20 3.36 12.48
N GLY A 104 -16.72 2.40 13.23
CA GLY A 104 -17.99 2.54 13.92
C GLY A 104 -18.43 1.21 14.51
N PRO A 105 -19.68 1.08 14.99
CA PRO A 105 -20.23 -0.21 15.37
C PRO A 105 -20.21 -1.19 14.18
N CYS A 106 -20.02 -2.47 14.47
CA CYS A 106 -20.14 -3.51 13.46
C CYS A 106 -21.60 -3.76 13.05
N PHE A 107 -21.82 -4.24 11.82
CA PHE A 107 -23.12 -4.81 11.46
C PHE A 107 -23.49 -5.98 12.40
N PRO A 108 -24.78 -6.17 12.76
CA PRO A 108 -25.21 -7.21 13.69
C PRO A 108 -24.79 -8.64 13.30
N ASN A 109 -24.70 -8.93 12.00
CA ASN A 109 -24.29 -10.23 11.46
C ASN A 109 -22.77 -10.38 11.28
N LYS A 110 -21.97 -9.37 11.62
CA LYS A 110 -20.50 -9.35 11.49
C LYS A 110 -19.76 -9.41 12.82
N SER A 111 -20.49 -9.42 13.94
CA SER A 111 -19.88 -9.53 15.26
C SER A 111 -20.74 -10.37 16.20
N GLU A 112 -20.15 -11.40 16.79
CA GLU A 112 -20.69 -12.07 17.98
C GLU A 112 -20.22 -11.31 19.23
N GLY A 113 -21.18 -10.78 20.01
CA GLY A 113 -20.96 -10.06 21.27
C GLY A 113 -21.36 -8.58 21.24
N GLU A 114 -21.84 -8.07 22.38
CA GLU A 114 -22.27 -6.67 22.56
C GLU A 114 -21.07 -5.70 22.48
N ASN A 115 -21.26 -4.54 21.83
CA ASN A 115 -20.33 -3.40 21.78
C ASN A 115 -19.00 -3.56 21.01
N LYS A 116 -18.96 -4.31 19.90
CA LYS A 116 -17.75 -4.33 19.04
C LYS A 116 -17.72 -3.15 18.05
N MET A 117 -16.60 -2.43 18.07
CA MET A 117 -16.23 -1.44 17.06
C MET A 117 -15.51 -2.13 15.90
N CYS A 118 -15.97 -1.89 14.68
CA CYS A 118 -15.35 -2.33 13.45
C CYS A 118 -14.50 -1.21 12.84
N ARG A 119 -13.44 -1.61 12.15
CA ARG A 119 -12.64 -0.72 11.32
C ARG A 119 -12.27 -1.42 10.03
N GLU A 120 -12.53 -0.78 8.91
CA GLU A 120 -12.20 -1.31 7.58
C GLU A 120 -11.47 -0.24 6.75
N ARG A 121 -10.57 -0.70 5.88
CA ARG A 121 -9.69 0.15 5.07
C ARG A 121 -9.56 -0.44 3.68
N TYR A 122 -9.75 0.39 2.66
CA TYR A 122 -9.72 -0.04 1.26
C TYR A 122 -8.96 0.97 0.41
N TYR A 123 -8.18 0.49 -0.55
CA TYR A 123 -7.70 1.32 -1.66
C TYR A 123 -8.70 1.20 -2.80
N VAL A 124 -9.22 2.33 -3.30
CA VAL A 124 -10.21 2.37 -4.37
C VAL A 124 -9.56 3.00 -5.59
N MET A 125 -9.29 2.18 -6.60
CA MET A 125 -8.67 2.61 -7.87
C MET A 125 -9.70 3.38 -8.73
N PRO A 126 -9.24 4.21 -9.69
CA PRO A 126 -10.11 4.89 -10.65
C PRO A 126 -11.12 3.94 -11.31
N GLY A 127 -12.39 4.34 -11.34
CA GLY A 127 -13.49 3.57 -11.94
C GLY A 127 -14.00 2.39 -11.10
N LEU A 128 -13.41 2.12 -9.93
CA LEU A 128 -13.87 1.09 -9.02
C LEU A 128 -14.71 1.66 -7.88
N ALA A 129 -15.44 0.76 -7.21
CA ALA A 129 -16.22 1.07 -6.02
C ALA A 129 -16.00 0.03 -4.94
N VAL A 130 -16.17 0.44 -3.68
CA VAL A 130 -16.16 -0.46 -2.53
C VAL A 130 -17.42 -0.30 -1.71
N HIS A 131 -18.05 -1.42 -1.37
CA HIS A 131 -19.14 -1.48 -0.41
C HIS A 131 -18.59 -1.83 0.96
N LEU A 132 -18.91 -1.02 1.97
CA LEU A 132 -18.56 -1.27 3.36
C LEU A 132 -19.22 -2.56 3.84
N LYS A 133 -18.43 -3.47 4.42
CA LYS A 133 -18.89 -4.83 4.76
C LYS A 133 -19.03 -5.07 6.24
N PHE A 134 -18.27 -4.33 7.05
CA PHE A 134 -18.14 -4.59 8.48
C PHE A 134 -18.74 -3.47 9.32
N VAL A 135 -18.49 -2.21 8.98
CA VAL A 135 -19.02 -1.06 9.73
C VAL A 135 -20.47 -0.83 9.35
N ASP A 136 -21.34 -0.76 10.36
CA ASP A 136 -22.73 -0.36 10.19
C ASP A 136 -22.78 1.14 9.86
N TYR A 137 -22.75 1.46 8.57
CA TYR A 137 -22.75 2.83 8.08
C TYR A 137 -24.10 3.54 8.27
N GLN A 138 -25.16 2.86 8.70
CA GLN A 138 -26.46 3.49 8.93
C GLN A 138 -26.48 4.25 10.26
N LEU A 139 -25.71 3.79 11.24
CA LEU A 139 -25.62 4.42 12.55
C LEU A 139 -24.85 5.75 12.52
N ASN A 140 -25.34 6.74 13.27
CA ASN A 140 -24.70 8.07 13.39
C ASN A 140 -23.34 8.05 14.11
N LYS A 141 -23.03 6.96 14.83
CA LYS A 141 -21.74 6.77 15.50
C LYS A 141 -20.64 6.28 14.55
N SER A 142 -20.98 5.96 13.30
CA SER A 142 -20.02 5.51 12.29
C SER A 142 -19.43 6.70 11.55
N SER A 143 -18.11 6.72 11.45
CA SER A 143 -17.37 7.69 10.65
C SER A 143 -16.81 7.03 9.41
N ILE A 144 -16.98 7.69 8.27
CA ILE A 144 -16.41 7.29 6.99
C ILE A 144 -15.55 8.45 6.49
N GLY A 145 -14.31 8.15 6.14
CA GLY A 145 -13.40 9.13 5.59
C GLY A 145 -12.58 8.60 4.43
N ILE A 146 -12.06 9.52 3.65
CA ILE A 146 -11.15 9.25 2.53
C ILE A 146 -9.82 9.92 2.84
N TRP A 147 -8.75 9.14 2.82
CA TRP A 147 -7.40 9.64 2.71
C TRP A 147 -7.05 9.80 1.24
N HIS A 148 -6.86 11.05 0.84
CA HIS A 148 -6.32 11.40 -0.47
C HIS A 148 -5.00 12.15 -0.26
N ASN A 149 -3.90 11.56 -0.71
CA ASN A 149 -2.55 12.04 -0.41
C ASN A 149 -2.34 12.26 1.10
N LYS A 150 -2.15 13.51 1.54
CA LYS A 150 -1.98 13.88 2.96
C LYS A 150 -3.26 14.40 3.61
N ASN A 151 -4.34 14.52 2.85
CA ASN A 151 -5.59 15.12 3.29
C ASN A 151 -6.57 14.05 3.74
N TYR A 152 -7.24 14.31 4.86
CA TYR A 152 -8.35 13.50 5.33
C TYR A 152 -9.67 14.22 5.04
N ILE A 153 -10.56 13.55 4.32
CA ILE A 153 -11.85 14.07 3.90
C ILE A 153 -12.92 13.28 4.61
N THR A 154 -13.72 13.94 5.44
CA THR A 154 -14.88 13.32 6.08
C THR A 154 -16.00 13.16 5.05
N VAL A 155 -16.48 11.93 4.89
CA VAL A 155 -17.59 11.59 3.99
C VAL A 155 -18.91 11.54 4.77
N LYS A 156 -18.88 10.93 5.96
CA LYS A 156 -19.98 10.85 6.93
C LYS A 156 -19.42 10.86 8.34
#